data_AF-A0A3M2TFJ9-F1
#
_entry.id   AF-A0A3M2TFJ9-F1
#
_cell.length_a   1.000
_cell.length_b   1.000
_cell.length_c   1.000
_cell.angle_alpha   90.00
_cell.angle_beta   90.00
_cell.angle_gamma   90.00
#
_symmetry.space_group_name_H-M   'P 1'
#
loop_
_entity.id
_entity.type
_entity.pdbx_description
1 polymer ?
#
loop_
_entity_poly.entity_id
_entity_poly.type
_entity_poly.pdbx_seq_one_letter_code
_entity_poly.pdbx_strand_id
1 'polypeptide(L)'
;MAPISSSEGINVNIINAELIARERGVFVNEQLSRDPADHSYSSLVTLIARPPSRSSSRPPGDNAQTSHFQATQDNRVISGTCSGEQPLINRLGRFETSFVPEGTLLICENYDSPGKIGVVGSILGKESVNINFMTVAPVSKKLSGSDDLAGAGDGLTEPKGLDEVKNEALMILGIDRVVDKGVSEALVRGEGVLSASAVSL
;
A
#
# COMPACT_ATOMS: atom_id res chain seq x y z
N MET A 1 -5.87 -6.86 18.12
CA MET A 1 -5.87 -5.44 18.51
C MET A 1 -6.67 -4.67 17.48
N ALA A 2 -7.57 -3.77 17.89
CA ALA A 2 -8.27 -2.90 16.96
C ALA A 2 -7.29 -1.90 16.31
N PRO A 3 -7.53 -1.45 15.07
CA PRO A 3 -6.73 -0.40 14.43
C PRO A 3 -6.56 0.82 15.34
N ILE A 4 -5.43 1.53 15.26
CA ILE A 4 -5.27 2.80 16.01
C ILE A 4 -6.33 3.83 15.58
N SER A 5 -6.79 3.72 14.33
CA SER A 5 -7.84 4.54 13.73
C SER A 5 -9.27 4.08 14.03
N SER A 6 -9.51 3.00 14.78
CA SER A 6 -10.88 2.57 15.07
C SER A 6 -11.56 3.60 15.98
N SER A 7 -12.70 4.12 15.54
CA SER A 7 -13.54 5.08 16.27
C SER A 7 -14.09 4.55 17.61
N GLU A 8 -14.03 3.25 17.84
CA GLU A 8 -14.69 2.57 18.97
C GLU A 8 -13.85 2.49 20.27
N GLY A 9 -12.99 3.45 20.58
CA GLY A 9 -12.44 3.47 21.95
C GLY A 9 -11.42 4.52 22.32
N ILE A 10 -10.67 5.09 21.37
CA ILE A 10 -9.68 6.13 21.67
C ILE A 10 -9.73 7.17 20.56
N ASN A 11 -10.25 8.37 20.89
CA ASN A 11 -10.21 9.50 19.98
C ASN A 11 -8.78 10.04 19.92
N VAL A 12 -8.10 9.85 18.79
CA VAL A 12 -6.73 10.31 18.57
C VAL A 12 -6.75 11.77 18.08
N ASN A 13 -5.98 12.63 18.73
CA ASN A 13 -5.81 14.04 18.39
C ASN A 13 -4.32 14.43 18.47
N ILE A 14 -4.00 15.67 18.09
CA ILE A 14 -2.61 16.16 18.05
C ILE A 14 -1.90 16.14 19.42
N ILE A 15 -2.65 16.15 20.52
CA ILE A 15 -2.11 16.20 21.88
C ILE A 15 -1.80 14.79 22.39
N ASN A 16 -2.68 13.82 22.13
CA ASN A 16 -2.52 12.46 22.64
C ASN A 16 -1.89 11.47 21.64
N ALA A 17 -1.75 11.84 20.35
CA ALA A 17 -1.25 10.95 19.31
C ALA A 17 0.13 10.35 19.63
N GLU A 18 1.08 11.17 20.07
CA GLU A 18 2.44 10.70 20.39
C GLU A 18 2.45 9.74 21.59
N LEU A 19 1.64 10.06 22.62
CA LEU A 19 1.52 9.22 23.81
C LEU A 19 0.91 7.86 23.45
N ILE A 20 -0.20 7.85 22.69
CA ILE A 20 -0.88 6.63 22.23
C ILE A 20 0.04 5.80 21.34
N ALA A 21 0.80 6.44 20.44
CA ALA A 21 1.75 5.76 19.59
C ALA A 21 2.82 5.04 20.43
N ARG A 22 3.43 5.74 21.40
CA ARG A 22 4.43 5.17 22.30
C ARG A 22 3.88 4.04 23.18
N GLU A 23 2.68 4.20 23.73
CA GLU A 23 1.99 3.15 24.50
C GLU A 23 1.74 1.88 23.67
N ARG A 24 1.49 2.03 22.38
CA ARG A 24 1.33 0.92 21.43
C ARG A 24 2.65 0.44 20.82
N GLY A 25 3.79 0.96 21.26
CA GLY A 25 5.12 0.58 20.76
C GLY A 25 5.42 1.05 19.34
N VAL A 26 4.71 2.08 18.85
CA VAL A 26 4.94 2.72 17.56
C VAL A 26 5.85 3.92 17.76
N PHE A 27 7.00 3.90 17.09
CA PHE A 27 7.96 5.01 17.08
C PHE A 27 7.80 5.81 15.78
N VAL A 28 7.58 7.12 15.93
CA VAL A 28 7.46 8.05 14.80
C VAL A 28 8.75 8.83 14.68
N ASN A 29 9.29 8.92 13.46
CA ASN A 29 10.45 9.75 13.15
C ASN A 29 10.10 10.65 11.96
N GLU A 30 10.45 11.94 12.05
CA GLU A 30 10.23 12.91 11.00
C GLU A 30 11.58 13.35 10.43
N GLN A 31 11.68 13.39 9.11
CA GLN A 31 12.86 13.86 8.41
C GLN A 31 12.43 14.86 7.34
N LEU A 32 13.02 16.05 7.38
CA LEU A 32 12.78 17.12 6.42
C LEU A 32 14.03 17.32 5.56
N SER A 33 13.87 17.22 4.23
CA SER A 33 14.92 17.57 3.27
C SER A 33 14.46 18.72 2.39
N ARG A 34 15.37 19.64 2.09
CA ARG A 34 15.15 20.77 1.16
C ARG A 34 15.76 20.52 -0.23
N ASP A 35 16.52 19.44 -0.37
CA ASP A 35 17.14 19.01 -1.62
C ASP A 35 16.82 17.53 -1.82
N PRO A 36 15.60 17.20 -2.29
CA PRO A 36 15.24 15.83 -2.56
C PRO A 36 16.00 15.36 -3.80
N ALA A 37 16.56 14.14 -3.74
CA ALA A 37 17.24 13.50 -4.87
C ALA A 37 16.31 13.32 -6.10
N ASP A 38 14.99 13.40 -5.89
CA ASP A 38 13.97 13.42 -6.94
C ASP A 38 13.37 14.82 -7.08
N HIS A 39 13.70 15.52 -8.16
CA HIS A 39 13.23 16.87 -8.48
C HIS A 39 11.85 16.90 -9.17
N SER A 40 11.11 15.78 -9.19
CA SER A 40 9.84 15.68 -9.94
C SER A 40 8.69 16.50 -9.33
N TYR A 41 8.75 16.84 -8.04
CA TYR A 41 7.70 17.58 -7.33
C TYR A 41 8.26 18.73 -6.49
N SER A 42 7.53 19.84 -6.43
CA SER A 42 7.90 20.98 -5.57
C SER A 42 7.80 20.65 -4.08
N SER A 43 6.89 19.75 -3.70
CA SER A 43 6.66 19.29 -2.34
C SER A 43 6.28 17.81 -2.39
N LEU A 44 6.88 17.00 -1.52
CA LEU A 44 6.60 15.57 -1.43
C LEU A 44 6.61 15.16 0.05
N VAL A 45 5.56 14.46 0.47
CA VAL A 45 5.48 13.84 1.79
C VAL A 45 5.49 12.33 1.59
N THR A 46 6.36 11.64 2.33
CA THR A 46 6.48 10.19 2.27
C THR A 46 6.31 9.60 3.66
N LEU A 47 5.36 8.67 3.81
CA LEU A 47 5.12 7.90 5.02
C LEU A 47 5.65 6.48 4.81
N ILE A 48 6.47 6.02 5.77
CA ILE A 48 7.10 4.69 5.73
C ILE A 48 6.70 3.96 7.00
N ALA A 49 5.83 2.96 6.87
CA ALA A 49 5.51 2.04 7.96
C ALA A 49 6.45 0.84 7.90
N ARG A 50 7.31 0.72 8.91
CA ARG A 50 8.25 -0.40 9.05
C ARG A 50 7.66 -1.42 10.03
N PRO A 51 7.33 -2.64 9.59
CA PRO A 51 6.88 -3.67 10.51
C PRO A 51 8.00 -4.02 11.50
N PRO A 52 7.67 -4.47 12.73
CA PRO A 52 8.69 -4.90 13.68
C PRO A 52 9.46 -6.07 13.08
N SER A 53 10.78 -5.93 12.96
CA SER A 53 11.64 -7.02 12.52
C SER A 53 11.51 -8.18 13.50
N ARG A 54 10.82 -9.26 13.10
CA ARG A 54 10.87 -10.49 13.89
C ARG A 54 12.31 -10.95 13.89
N SER A 55 12.92 -11.00 15.08
CA SER A 55 14.25 -11.59 15.27
C SER A 55 14.30 -12.94 14.58
N SER A 56 15.34 -13.16 13.76
CA SER A 56 15.60 -14.38 12.97
C SER A 56 15.80 -15.65 13.81
N SER A 57 15.64 -15.57 15.13
CA SER A 57 15.91 -16.65 16.09
C SER A 57 14.71 -17.56 16.39
N ARG A 58 13.49 -17.25 15.89
CA ARG A 58 12.32 -18.13 16.09
C ARG A 58 12.12 -19.03 14.87
N PRO A 59 12.23 -20.37 14.99
CA PRO A 59 11.94 -21.27 13.88
C PRO A 59 10.47 -21.09 13.44
N PRO A 60 10.16 -21.22 12.13
CA PRO A 60 8.79 -21.16 11.64
C PRO A 60 7.97 -22.25 12.34
N GLY A 61 6.90 -21.87 13.04
CA GLY A 61 5.93 -22.83 13.54
C GLY A 61 5.07 -23.35 12.39
N ASP A 62 4.71 -24.63 12.43
CA ASP A 62 4.04 -25.43 11.38
C ASP A 62 2.66 -24.92 10.88
N ASN A 63 2.16 -23.77 11.35
CA ASN A 63 0.83 -23.26 11.01
C ASN A 63 0.84 -22.01 10.11
N ALA A 64 1.74 -21.95 9.12
CA ALA A 64 1.83 -20.84 8.16
C ALA A 64 1.32 -21.21 6.74
N GLN A 65 0.32 -22.10 6.64
CA GLN A 65 -0.34 -22.44 5.37
C GLN A 65 -1.64 -21.65 5.21
N THR A 66 -1.58 -20.31 5.11
CA THR A 66 -2.64 -19.48 4.49
C THR A 66 -2.13 -18.05 4.28
N SER A 67 -1.23 -17.87 3.30
CA SER A 67 -1.13 -16.72 2.41
C SER A 67 0.16 -16.87 1.60
N HIS A 68 0.05 -17.24 0.32
CA HIS A 68 1.19 -17.41 -0.59
C HIS A 68 1.94 -16.10 -0.94
N PHE A 69 1.65 -15.00 -0.26
CA PHE A 69 2.64 -13.95 -0.01
C PHE A 69 3.21 -14.18 1.38
N GLN A 70 4.45 -14.66 1.42
CA GLN A 70 5.34 -14.44 2.54
C GLN A 70 5.16 -12.96 2.91
N ALA A 71 4.70 -12.66 4.13
CA ALA A 71 4.77 -11.31 4.67
C ALA A 71 6.26 -10.99 4.78
N THR A 72 6.87 -10.66 3.65
CA THR A 72 8.17 -10.03 3.56
C THR A 72 8.05 -8.84 4.49
N GLN A 73 9.05 -8.66 5.33
CA GLN A 73 9.15 -7.54 6.26
C GLN A 73 9.44 -6.26 5.45
N ASP A 74 8.65 -6.02 4.42
CA ASP A 74 8.83 -4.93 3.48
C ASP A 74 8.15 -3.71 4.06
N ASN A 75 8.88 -2.60 3.96
CA ASN A 75 8.39 -1.30 4.36
C ASN A 75 7.16 -0.96 3.50
N ARG A 76 6.07 -0.54 4.15
CA ARG A 76 4.90 0.00 3.46
C ARG A 76 5.15 1.49 3.25
N VAL A 77 5.38 1.89 2.01
CA VAL A 77 5.65 3.27 1.63
C VAL A 77 4.42 3.88 0.97
N ILE A 78 4.04 5.08 1.37
CA ILE A 78 3.03 5.88 0.67
C ILE A 78 3.63 7.27 0.47
N SER A 79 3.56 7.80 -0.74
CA SER A 79 3.99 9.19 -1.00
C SER A 79 2.86 9.97 -1.65
N GLY A 80 2.84 11.27 -1.35
CA GLY A 80 1.86 12.19 -1.90
C GLY A 80 2.40 13.60 -2.02
N THR A 81 1.72 14.38 -2.85
CA THR A 81 1.99 15.79 -3.13
C THR A 81 0.67 16.55 -3.13
N CYS A 82 0.73 17.87 -3.15
CA CYS A 82 -0.45 18.72 -3.33
C CYS A 82 -0.29 19.49 -4.64
N SER A 83 -1.30 19.40 -5.51
CA SER A 83 -1.40 20.23 -6.71
C SER A 83 -2.51 21.25 -6.49
N GLY A 84 -2.13 22.51 -6.25
CA GLY A 84 -3.08 23.50 -5.73
C GLY A 84 -3.66 23.06 -4.40
N GLU A 85 -4.99 22.97 -4.32
CA GLU A 85 -5.72 22.51 -3.11
C GLU A 85 -6.01 21.01 -3.11
N GLN A 86 -5.65 20.27 -4.16
CA GLN A 86 -5.95 18.86 -4.29
C GLN A 86 -4.79 17.97 -3.79
N PRO A 87 -5.00 17.12 -2.76
CA PRO A 87 -4.03 16.12 -2.38
C PRO A 87 -4.00 14.99 -3.41
N LEU A 88 -2.80 14.57 -3.79
CA LEU A 88 -2.59 13.48 -4.74
C LEU A 88 -1.64 12.46 -4.12
N ILE A 89 -2.06 11.19 -4.15
CA ILE A 89 -1.16 10.07 -3.85
C ILE A 89 -0.43 9.71 -5.14
N ASN A 90 0.90 9.80 -5.12
CA ASN A 90 1.73 9.51 -6.29
C ASN A 90 2.50 8.17 -6.19
N ARG A 91 2.55 7.57 -5.00
CA ARG A 91 3.21 6.27 -4.78
C ARG A 91 2.46 5.44 -3.73
N LEU A 92 2.27 4.16 -4.04
CA LEU A 92 1.88 3.15 -3.07
C LEU A 92 2.84 1.95 -3.16
N GLY A 93 3.68 1.75 -2.15
CA GLY A 93 4.71 0.72 -2.12
C GLY A 93 5.70 0.87 -3.28
N ARG A 94 5.70 -0.10 -4.20
CA ARG A 94 6.51 -0.16 -5.43
C ARG A 94 5.77 0.35 -6.68
N PHE A 95 4.52 0.80 -6.52
CA PHE A 95 3.65 1.22 -7.60
C PHE A 95 3.64 2.75 -7.71
N GLU A 96 3.96 3.28 -8.90
CA GLU A 96 3.74 4.68 -9.24
C GLU A 96 2.29 4.87 -9.66
N THR A 97 1.58 5.77 -8.98
CA THR A 97 0.15 6.00 -9.21
C THR A 97 -0.14 7.50 -9.20
N SER A 98 -1.38 7.90 -9.47
CA SER A 98 -1.84 9.28 -9.32
C SER A 98 -3.35 9.25 -9.14
N PHE A 99 -3.80 9.52 -7.92
CA PHE A 99 -5.22 9.62 -7.60
C PHE A 99 -5.47 10.52 -6.40
N VAL A 100 -6.68 11.07 -6.33
CA VAL A 100 -7.17 11.84 -5.18
C VAL A 100 -7.67 10.85 -4.13
N PRO A 101 -7.15 10.86 -2.89
CA PRO A 101 -7.57 9.95 -1.83
C PRO A 101 -8.90 10.43 -1.22
N GLU A 102 -10.02 10.21 -1.92
CA GLU A 102 -11.36 10.62 -1.48
C GLU A 102 -12.39 9.49 -1.57
N GLY A 103 -13.39 9.53 -0.69
CA GLY A 103 -14.51 8.59 -0.67
C GLY A 103 -14.12 7.19 -0.22
N THR A 104 -14.80 6.17 -0.76
CA THR A 104 -14.47 4.77 -0.49
C THR A 104 -13.57 4.24 -1.60
N LEU A 105 -12.40 3.73 -1.21
CA LEU A 105 -11.40 3.17 -2.12
C LEU A 105 -11.28 1.66 -1.91
N LEU A 106 -11.24 0.92 -3.02
CA LEU A 106 -10.89 -0.49 -3.07
C LEU A 106 -9.52 -0.62 -3.74
N ILE A 107 -8.54 -1.08 -2.96
CA ILE A 107 -7.16 -1.30 -3.40
C ILE A 107 -6.98 -2.79 -3.61
N CYS A 108 -6.62 -3.17 -4.83
CA CYS A 108 -6.50 -4.53 -5.29
C CYS A 108 -5.10 -4.78 -5.84
N GLU A 109 -4.33 -5.68 -5.23
CA GLU A 109 -3.05 -6.13 -5.79
C GLU A 109 -3.32 -7.31 -6.73
N ASN A 110 -2.77 -7.30 -7.94
CA ASN A 110 -3.01 -8.36 -8.93
C ASN A 110 -1.78 -8.64 -9.79
N TYR A 111 -1.83 -9.73 -10.55
CA TYR A 111 -0.93 -9.91 -11.68
C TYR A 111 -1.52 -9.25 -12.93
N ASP A 112 -0.72 -8.48 -13.66
CA ASP A 112 -1.07 -7.93 -14.96
C ASP A 112 -1.15 -9.06 -15.98
N SER A 113 -2.39 -9.50 -16.22
CA SER A 113 -2.74 -10.58 -17.13
C SER A 113 -4.15 -10.32 -17.69
N PRO A 114 -4.44 -10.80 -18.92
CA PRO A 114 -5.75 -10.59 -19.53
C PRO A 114 -6.90 -11.10 -18.66
N GLY A 115 -7.99 -10.30 -18.59
CA GLY A 115 -9.23 -10.69 -17.91
C GLY A 115 -9.35 -10.30 -16.43
N LYS A 116 -8.26 -9.88 -15.76
CA LYS A 116 -8.29 -9.56 -14.31
C LYS A 116 -9.24 -8.42 -13.94
N ILE A 117 -9.18 -7.31 -14.69
CA ILE A 117 -10.09 -6.17 -14.52
C ILE A 117 -11.55 -6.60 -14.72
N GLY A 118 -11.81 -7.44 -15.72
CA GLY A 118 -13.15 -7.94 -16.02
C GLY A 118 -13.73 -8.81 -14.90
N VAL A 119 -12.90 -9.65 -14.25
CA VAL A 119 -13.31 -10.45 -13.09
C VAL A 119 -13.68 -9.54 -11.92
N VAL A 120 -12.84 -8.54 -11.60
CA VAL A 120 -13.12 -7.57 -10.53
C VAL A 120 -14.43 -6.83 -10.79
N GLY A 121 -14.59 -6.25 -11.99
CA GLY A 121 -15.81 -5.55 -12.38
C GLY A 121 -17.04 -6.43 -12.35
N SER A 122 -16.92 -7.70 -12.74
CA SER A 122 -18.03 -8.66 -12.70
C SER A 122 -18.45 -9.01 -11.27
N ILE A 123 -17.49 -9.16 -10.35
CA ILE A 123 -17.78 -9.45 -8.93
C ILE A 123 -18.46 -8.24 -8.28
N LEU A 124 -17.91 -7.03 -8.47
CA LEU A 124 -18.51 -5.81 -7.94
C LEU A 124 -19.91 -5.56 -8.53
N GLY A 125 -20.10 -5.81 -9.83
CA GLY A 125 -21.39 -5.70 -10.50
C GLY A 125 -22.44 -6.68 -9.97
N LYS A 126 -22.06 -7.92 -9.67
CA LYS A 126 -22.96 -8.91 -9.04
C LYS A 126 -23.44 -8.47 -7.66
N GLU A 127 -22.55 -7.82 -6.92
CA GLU A 127 -22.86 -7.23 -5.61
C GLU A 127 -23.53 -5.85 -5.72
N SER A 128 -23.81 -5.38 -6.95
CA SER A 128 -24.40 -4.06 -7.26
C SER A 128 -23.59 -2.86 -6.77
N VAL A 129 -22.26 -2.97 -6.72
CA VAL A 129 -21.35 -1.90 -6.31
C VAL A 129 -20.93 -1.09 -7.54
N ASN A 130 -21.10 0.22 -7.52
CA ASN A 130 -20.70 1.09 -8.62
C ASN A 130 -19.23 1.50 -8.49
N ILE A 131 -18.55 1.64 -9.63
CA ILE A 131 -17.16 2.14 -9.71
C ILE A 131 -17.21 3.58 -10.23
N ASN A 132 -16.84 4.53 -9.39
CA ASN A 132 -16.82 5.96 -9.71
C ASN A 132 -15.56 6.35 -10.49
N PHE A 133 -14.42 5.75 -10.14
CA PHE A 133 -13.18 5.88 -10.89
C PHE A 133 -12.33 4.61 -10.73
N MET A 134 -11.43 4.39 -11.67
CA MET A 134 -10.46 3.30 -11.59
C MET A 134 -9.12 3.78 -12.16
N THR A 135 -8.04 3.50 -11.44
CA THR A 135 -6.67 3.66 -11.94
C THR A 135 -5.89 2.37 -11.74
N VAL A 136 -4.93 2.11 -12.62
CA VAL A 136 -4.07 0.93 -12.58
C VAL A 136 -2.63 1.39 -12.59
N ALA A 137 -1.85 0.90 -11.65
CA ALA A 137 -0.45 1.24 -11.49
C ALA A 137 0.42 -0.02 -11.67
N PRO A 138 1.29 -0.09 -12.69
CA PRO A 138 2.28 -1.15 -12.78
C PRO A 138 3.39 -0.93 -11.75
N VAL A 139 4.17 -1.97 -11.47
CA VAL A 139 5.40 -1.82 -10.68
C VAL A 139 6.36 -0.85 -11.39
N SER A 140 6.83 0.16 -10.65
CA SER A 140 7.86 1.07 -11.17
C SER A 140 9.23 0.41 -11.10
N LYS A 141 9.96 0.43 -12.22
CA LYS A 141 11.34 -0.07 -12.30
C LYS A 141 12.32 0.72 -11.42
N LYS A 142 12.01 1.99 -11.15
CA LYS A 142 12.80 2.82 -10.23
C LYS A 142 12.59 2.35 -8.79
N LEU A 143 11.34 2.13 -8.41
CA LEU A 143 10.93 1.81 -7.05
C LEU A 143 11.05 0.31 -6.69
N SER A 144 11.33 -0.56 -7.66
CA SER A 144 11.54 -2.00 -7.44
C SER A 144 12.91 -2.32 -6.85
N GLY A 145 13.87 -1.40 -6.91
CA GLY A 145 15.15 -1.53 -6.23
C GLY A 145 14.96 -1.22 -4.74
N SER A 146 15.32 -2.15 -3.87
CA SER A 146 15.31 -1.99 -2.40
C SER A 146 16.33 -0.96 -1.88
N ASP A 147 16.97 -0.17 -2.75
CA ASP A 147 18.10 0.70 -2.42
C ASP A 147 17.73 2.17 -2.17
N ASP A 148 16.51 2.62 -2.45
CA ASP A 148 16.11 4.03 -2.26
C ASP A 148 16.01 4.47 -0.78
N LEU A 149 16.22 3.56 0.18
CA LEU A 149 16.10 3.85 1.62
C LEU A 149 17.40 3.69 2.43
N ALA A 150 18.54 3.38 1.79
CA ALA A 150 19.84 3.50 2.43
C ALA A 150 20.41 4.89 2.14
N GLY A 151 20.58 5.71 3.18
CA GLY A 151 21.16 7.04 3.05
C GLY A 151 22.53 7.03 2.35
N ALA A 152 22.80 8.11 1.62
CA ALA A 152 24.07 8.48 1.00
C ALA A 152 25.28 7.61 1.42
N GLY A 153 25.58 6.60 0.60
CA GLY A 153 26.72 5.71 0.75
C GLY A 153 27.12 5.19 -0.62
N ASP A 154 28.22 5.73 -1.11
CA ASP A 154 28.97 5.31 -2.29
C ASP A 154 29.11 3.78 -2.41
N GLY A 155 28.92 3.23 -3.63
CA GLY A 155 29.23 1.84 -3.91
C GLY A 155 28.32 1.13 -4.90
N LEU A 156 28.75 1.15 -6.17
CA LEU A 156 28.42 0.20 -7.25
C LEU A 156 27.91 -1.17 -6.77
N THR A 157 26.60 -1.41 -6.90
CA THR A 157 26.08 -2.78 -6.92
C THR A 157 25.23 -2.94 -8.17
N GLU A 158 25.83 -3.51 -9.21
CA GLU A 158 25.11 -3.96 -10.40
C GLU A 158 23.97 -4.91 -10.00
N PRO A 159 22.76 -4.78 -10.56
CA PRO A 159 21.69 -5.73 -10.28
C PRO A 159 22.04 -7.09 -10.89
N LYS A 160 22.53 -7.99 -10.04
CA LYS A 160 22.60 -9.43 -10.33
C LYS A 160 21.19 -9.88 -10.70
N GLY A 161 21.07 -10.40 -11.93
CA GLY A 161 19.78 -10.74 -12.53
C GLY A 161 18.97 -11.74 -11.74
N LEU A 162 17.68 -11.78 -12.04
CA LEU A 162 16.89 -13.01 -12.15
C LEU A 162 15.58 -12.65 -12.89
N ASP A 163 15.30 -13.41 -13.94
CA ASP A 163 13.99 -13.52 -14.57
C ASP A 163 12.89 -13.75 -13.52
N GLU A 164 11.66 -13.28 -13.84
CA GLU A 164 10.47 -13.20 -12.98
C GLU A 164 10.35 -11.98 -12.05
N VAL A 165 10.45 -10.76 -12.60
CA VAL A 165 9.52 -9.73 -12.10
C VAL A 165 8.14 -10.21 -12.52
N LYS A 166 7.45 -10.93 -11.62
CA LYS A 166 6.04 -11.26 -11.80
C LYS A 166 5.36 -9.96 -12.19
N ASN A 167 4.70 -9.94 -13.35
CA ASN A 167 4.00 -8.76 -13.85
C ASN A 167 2.92 -8.40 -12.84
N GLU A 168 3.24 -7.58 -11.85
CA GLU A 168 2.34 -7.16 -10.80
C GLU A 168 1.78 -5.79 -11.15
N ALA A 169 0.52 -5.60 -10.79
CA ALA A 169 -0.19 -4.36 -10.92
C ALA A 169 -1.01 -4.10 -9.66
N LEU A 170 -1.32 -2.83 -9.46
CA LEU A 170 -2.18 -2.35 -8.40
C LEU A 170 -3.38 -1.68 -9.06
N MET A 171 -4.57 -2.19 -8.82
CA MET A 171 -5.83 -1.56 -9.18
C MET A 171 -6.34 -0.74 -7.99
N ILE A 172 -6.63 0.53 -8.21
CA ILE A 172 -7.25 1.42 -7.22
C ILE A 172 -8.59 1.86 -7.79
N LEU A 173 -9.67 1.50 -7.11
CA LEU A 173 -11.04 1.78 -7.54
C LEU A 173 -11.72 2.68 -6.51
N GLY A 174 -12.29 3.79 -6.96
CA GLY A 174 -13.26 4.53 -6.16
C GLY A 174 -14.63 3.86 -6.29
N ILE A 175 -15.24 3.50 -5.18
CA ILE A 175 -16.54 2.84 -5.12
C ILE A 175 -17.57 3.69 -4.38
N ASP A 176 -18.84 3.47 -4.69
CA ASP A 176 -19.94 4.27 -4.16
C ASP A 176 -20.36 3.92 -2.73
N ARG A 177 -19.92 2.76 -2.21
CA ARG A 177 -20.21 2.31 -0.84
C ARG A 177 -19.12 1.44 -0.24
N VAL A 178 -19.15 1.32 1.08
CA VAL A 178 -18.28 0.38 1.83
C VAL A 178 -18.60 -1.05 1.42
N VAL A 179 -17.54 -1.82 1.19
CA VAL A 179 -17.59 -3.21 0.77
C VAL A 179 -17.32 -4.12 1.96
N ASP A 180 -18.20 -5.09 2.17
CA ASP A 180 -18.06 -6.07 3.24
C ASP A 180 -16.88 -7.02 3.01
N LYS A 181 -16.40 -7.62 4.10
CA LYS A 181 -15.32 -8.62 4.04
C LYS A 181 -15.65 -9.77 3.09
N GLY A 182 -16.91 -10.20 3.01
CA GLY A 182 -17.33 -11.27 2.11
C GLY A 182 -17.05 -10.99 0.62
N VAL A 183 -17.20 -9.73 0.19
CA VAL A 183 -16.91 -9.32 -1.19
C VAL A 183 -15.40 -9.22 -1.42
N SER A 184 -14.63 -8.68 -0.46
CA SER A 184 -13.16 -8.70 -0.55
C SER A 184 -12.60 -10.13 -0.63
N GLU A 185 -13.19 -11.07 0.11
CA GLU A 185 -12.86 -12.49 0.04
C GLU A 185 -13.32 -13.14 -1.28
N ALA A 186 -14.43 -12.69 -1.87
CA ALA A 186 -14.87 -13.15 -3.18
C ALA A 186 -13.89 -12.72 -4.28
N LEU A 187 -13.37 -11.49 -4.21
CA LEU A 187 -12.36 -10.97 -5.14
C LEU A 187 -11.06 -11.79 -5.10
N VAL A 188 -10.61 -12.17 -3.89
CA VAL A 188 -9.41 -13.00 -3.71
C VAL A 188 -9.65 -14.45 -4.14
N ARG A 189 -10.80 -15.04 -3.81
CA ARG A 189 -11.13 -16.44 -4.18
C ARG A 189 -11.37 -16.64 -5.66
N GLY A 190 -11.94 -15.65 -6.36
CA GLY A 190 -12.30 -15.76 -7.78
C GLY A 190 -11.11 -15.67 -8.75
N GLU A 191 -9.88 -15.88 -8.28
CA GLU A 191 -8.62 -15.65 -9.00
C GLU A 191 -8.47 -14.22 -9.57
N GLY A 192 -9.32 -13.28 -9.16
CA GLY A 192 -9.36 -11.93 -9.72
C GLY A 192 -8.18 -11.07 -9.27
N VAL A 193 -7.81 -11.18 -7.99
CA VAL A 193 -6.77 -10.37 -7.35
C VAL A 193 -6.07 -11.18 -6.25
N LEU A 194 -4.84 -10.80 -5.92
CA LEU A 194 -4.02 -11.41 -4.87
C LEU A 194 -4.45 -10.95 -3.48
N SER A 195 -4.76 -9.65 -3.36
CA SER A 195 -5.26 -9.04 -2.14
C SER A 195 -6.25 -7.94 -2.50
N ALA A 196 -7.24 -7.73 -1.63
CA ALA A 196 -8.22 -6.66 -1.76
C ALA A 196 -8.42 -6.00 -0.39
N SER A 197 -8.24 -4.68 -0.32
CA SER A 197 -8.46 -3.89 0.89
C SER A 197 -9.37 -2.71 0.57
N ALA A 198 -10.48 -2.60 1.31
CA ALA A 198 -11.35 -1.44 1.25
C ALA A 198 -10.96 -0.44 2.35
N VAL A 199 -10.89 0.85 2.00
CA VAL A 199 -10.60 1.96 2.91
C VAL A 199 -11.61 3.06 2.64
N SER A 200 -12.23 3.59 3.70
CA SER A 200 -13.07 4.80 3.61
C SER A 200 -12.29 5.98 4.15
N LEU A 201 -12.27 7.08 3.41
CA LEU A 201 -11.57 8.33 3.74
C LEU A 201 -12.56 9.46 3.99
#